data_AF-A0A250EZW7-F1
#
_entry.id   AF-A0A250EZW7-F1
#
_cell.length_a   1.000
_cell.length_b   1.000
_cell.length_c   1.000
_cell.angle_alpha   90.00
_cell.angle_beta   90.00
_cell.angle_gamma   90.00
#
_symmetry.space_group_name_H-M   'P 1'
#
loop_
_entity.id
_entity.type
_entity.pdbx_description
1 polymer ?
#
loop_
_entity_poly.entity_id
_entity_poly.type
_entity_poly.pdbx_seq_one_letter_code
_entity_poly.pdbx_strand_id
1 'polypeptide(L)'
;MNIRRKLSLIALVLGEILLITAFLLLGTNLATNILILNIIVASLVYALFFIDVLFPWIHLGKQQPIEVGSLGVRWFFTWIYAFAAIGVMLCANIFFSWFFVLQFVIQTTLIFLLILGMIAVLSAADRVGEVPIFENSIGAGISEMKQVMNNLKIQISTLPDLPENLVHRINSLNENLRYISPANTIEAREIEKLFCQEANDMLIVISDYKYNTTTIENHLKKMELLYQNRKSVYSI
;
A
#
# COMPACT_ATOMS: atom_id res chain seq x y z
N MET A 1 26.96 -6.71 -1.16
CA MET A 1 26.13 -6.90 -2.38
C MET A 1 25.69 -8.36 -2.45
N ASN A 2 24.38 -8.61 -2.44
CA ASN A 2 23.78 -9.97 -2.40
C ASN A 2 24.17 -10.79 -3.65
N ILE A 3 24.39 -12.10 -3.52
CA ILE A 3 24.87 -12.98 -4.60
C ILE A 3 23.91 -12.99 -5.80
N ARG A 4 22.59 -12.87 -5.53
CA ARG A 4 21.54 -12.73 -6.55
C ARG A 4 21.73 -11.47 -7.41
N ARG A 5 22.10 -10.34 -6.78
CA ARG A 5 22.34 -9.08 -7.48
C ARG A 5 23.59 -9.15 -8.36
N LYS A 6 24.63 -9.87 -7.91
CA LYS A 6 25.83 -10.14 -8.73
C LYS A 6 25.48 -10.99 -9.95
N LEU A 7 24.76 -12.09 -9.77
CA LEU A 7 24.34 -12.97 -10.87
C LEU A 7 23.45 -12.24 -11.87
N SER A 8 22.54 -11.39 -11.40
CA SER A 8 21.69 -10.60 -12.29
C SER A 8 22.45 -9.54 -13.09
N LEU A 9 23.45 -8.88 -12.49
CA LEU A 9 24.31 -7.95 -13.21
C LEU A 9 25.12 -8.65 -14.30
N ILE A 10 25.63 -9.85 -13.98
CA ILE A 10 26.34 -10.68 -14.97
C ILE A 10 25.40 -11.09 -16.11
N ALA A 11 24.18 -11.52 -15.79
CA ALA A 11 23.17 -11.86 -16.79
C ALA A 11 22.79 -10.65 -17.67
N LEU A 12 22.67 -9.46 -17.10
CA LEU A 12 22.42 -8.24 -17.86
C LEU A 12 23.56 -7.94 -18.84
N VAL A 13 24.81 -7.93 -18.37
CA VAL A 13 25.95 -7.61 -19.23
C VAL A 13 26.15 -8.67 -20.32
N LEU A 14 26.08 -9.96 -19.97
CA LEU A 14 26.22 -11.04 -20.95
C LEU A 14 25.09 -11.04 -21.98
N GLY A 15 23.86 -10.78 -21.56
CA GLY A 15 22.72 -10.71 -22.47
C GLY A 15 22.82 -9.54 -23.44
N GLU A 16 23.26 -8.36 -22.99
CA GLU A 16 23.52 -7.22 -23.90
C GLU A 16 24.60 -7.54 -24.93
N ILE A 17 25.71 -8.16 -24.50
CA ILE A 17 26.78 -8.58 -25.41
C ILE A 17 26.24 -9.56 -26.45
N LEU A 18 25.46 -10.56 -26.02
CA LEU A 18 24.87 -11.57 -26.91
C LEU A 18 23.89 -10.92 -27.88
N LEU A 19 23.05 -10.01 -27.40
CA LEU A 19 22.06 -9.29 -28.21
C LEU A 19 22.76 -8.45 -29.29
N ILE A 20 23.74 -7.63 -28.90
CA ILE A 20 24.48 -6.77 -29.84
C ILE A 20 25.22 -7.63 -30.86
N THR A 21 25.92 -8.68 -30.43
CA THR A 21 26.64 -9.57 -31.35
C THR A 21 25.69 -10.31 -32.30
N ALA A 22 24.51 -10.73 -31.85
CA ALA A 22 23.50 -11.33 -32.72
C ALA A 22 23.03 -10.36 -33.82
N PHE A 23 22.74 -9.10 -33.47
CA PHE A 23 22.39 -8.09 -34.47
C PHE A 23 23.53 -7.79 -35.44
N LEU A 24 24.77 -7.72 -34.98
CA LEU A 24 25.92 -7.49 -35.86
C LEU A 24 26.18 -8.66 -36.82
N LEU A 25 25.98 -9.90 -36.37
CA LEU A 25 26.18 -11.11 -37.20
C LEU A 25 25.03 -11.37 -38.17
N LEU A 26 23.79 -11.13 -37.76
CA LEU A 26 22.58 -11.47 -38.54
C LEU A 26 22.00 -10.27 -39.31
N GLY A 27 22.32 -9.05 -38.89
CA GLY A 27 21.78 -7.81 -39.44
C GLY A 27 22.58 -7.22 -40.60
N THR A 28 23.49 -7.98 -41.21
CA THR A 28 24.41 -7.51 -42.26
C THR A 28 23.71 -6.97 -43.51
N ASN A 29 22.44 -7.33 -43.72
CA ASN A 29 21.64 -6.89 -44.87
C ASN A 29 20.85 -5.59 -44.60
N LEU A 30 20.91 -5.05 -43.39
CA LEU A 30 20.20 -3.82 -43.01
C LEU A 30 21.10 -2.59 -43.22
N ALA A 31 20.48 -1.47 -43.55
CA ALA A 31 21.19 -0.18 -43.54
C ALA A 31 21.72 0.11 -42.13
N THR A 32 22.95 0.63 -42.04
CA THR A 32 23.66 0.86 -40.77
C THR A 32 22.82 1.65 -39.75
N ASN A 33 22.09 2.67 -40.18
CA ASN A 33 21.25 3.49 -39.29
C ASN A 33 20.08 2.69 -38.71
N ILE A 34 19.47 1.80 -39.51
CA ILE A 34 18.37 0.93 -39.08
C ILE A 34 18.89 -0.14 -38.11
N LEU A 35 20.06 -0.72 -38.41
CA LEU A 35 20.71 -1.68 -37.53
C LEU A 35 21.01 -1.08 -36.15
N ILE A 36 21.58 0.13 -36.12
CA ILE A 36 21.88 0.83 -34.86
C ILE A 36 20.59 1.11 -34.08
N LEU A 37 19.53 1.57 -34.74
CA LEU A 37 18.24 1.83 -34.08
C LEU A 37 17.66 0.56 -33.46
N ASN A 38 17.68 -0.56 -34.19
CA ASN A 38 17.20 -1.83 -33.69
C ASN A 38 17.99 -2.31 -32.48
N ILE A 39 19.32 -2.16 -32.50
CA ILE A 39 20.19 -2.48 -31.35
C ILE A 39 19.79 -1.63 -30.14
N ILE A 40 19.69 -0.31 -30.29
CA ILE A 40 19.36 0.60 -29.18
C ILE A 40 18.02 0.23 -28.55
N VAL A 41 16.98 0.03 -29.38
CA VAL A 41 15.63 -0.27 -28.86
C VAL A 41 15.59 -1.69 -28.27
N ALA A 42 16.28 -2.67 -28.84
CA ALA A 42 16.32 -4.01 -28.29
C ALA A 42 17.09 -4.09 -26.96
N SER A 43 18.21 -3.37 -26.84
CA SER A 43 18.91 -3.15 -25.57
C SER A 43 18.02 -2.47 -24.54
N LEU A 44 17.25 -1.44 -24.94
CA LEU A 44 16.30 -0.78 -24.04
C LEU A 44 15.23 -1.76 -23.53
N VAL A 45 14.64 -2.55 -24.42
CA VAL A 45 13.66 -3.60 -24.05
C VAL A 45 14.29 -4.60 -23.08
N TYR A 46 15.51 -5.07 -23.36
CA TYR A 46 16.21 -6.02 -22.51
C TYR A 46 16.49 -5.42 -21.12
N ALA A 47 17.02 -4.20 -21.06
CA ALA A 47 17.29 -3.50 -19.81
C ALA A 47 16.03 -3.29 -18.96
N LEU A 48 14.87 -2.99 -19.57
CA LEU A 48 13.60 -2.80 -18.86
C LEU A 48 13.20 -4.03 -18.02
N PHE A 49 13.46 -5.24 -18.51
CA PHE A 49 13.16 -6.47 -17.76
C PHE A 49 14.09 -6.72 -16.55
N PHE A 50 15.24 -6.04 -16.51
CA PHE A 50 16.22 -6.18 -15.42
C PHE A 50 16.17 -5.06 -14.38
N ILE A 51 15.42 -3.98 -14.63
CA ILE A 51 15.26 -2.86 -13.69
C ILE A 51 14.84 -3.36 -12.32
N ASP A 52 13.96 -4.35 -12.27
CA ASP A 52 13.37 -4.90 -11.04
C ASP A 52 14.38 -5.64 -10.16
N VAL A 53 15.42 -6.18 -10.78
CA VAL A 53 16.49 -6.89 -10.07
C VAL A 53 17.59 -5.92 -9.62
N LEU A 54 17.78 -4.82 -10.35
CA LEU A 54 18.73 -3.77 -10.01
C LEU A 54 18.22 -2.86 -8.90
N PHE A 55 16.93 -2.55 -8.94
CA PHE A 55 16.20 -1.75 -7.98
C PHE A 55 14.99 -2.55 -7.52
N PRO A 56 15.11 -3.40 -6.48
CA PRO A 56 13.95 -4.07 -5.92
C PRO A 56 13.02 -3.03 -5.29
N TRP A 57 11.91 -2.75 -5.97
CA TRP A 57 10.86 -1.85 -5.49
C TRP A 57 10.10 -2.43 -4.30
N ILE A 58 10.23 -3.74 -4.05
CA ILE A 58 9.53 -4.46 -2.98
C ILE A 58 10.47 -4.75 -1.82
N HIS A 59 10.21 -4.14 -0.67
CA HIS A 59 10.86 -4.52 0.58
C HIS A 59 10.08 -5.65 1.24
N LEU A 60 10.45 -6.90 0.92
CA LEU A 60 9.84 -8.14 1.47
C LEU A 60 9.81 -8.25 3.02
N GLY A 61 10.36 -7.27 3.75
CA GLY A 61 10.36 -7.20 5.21
C GLY A 61 9.30 -6.29 5.83
N LYS A 62 8.56 -5.49 5.05
CA LYS A 62 7.45 -4.67 5.57
C LYS A 62 6.12 -5.24 5.05
N GLN A 63 5.16 -5.44 5.95
CA GLN A 63 3.77 -5.77 5.61
C GLN A 63 3.13 -4.57 4.88
N GLN A 64 3.46 -4.37 3.61
CA GLN A 64 2.78 -3.42 2.74
C GLN A 64 2.19 -4.19 1.55
N PRO A 65 0.89 -4.54 1.60
CA PRO A 65 0.19 -5.16 0.46
C PRO A 65 0.09 -4.23 -0.78
N ILE A 66 0.59 -3.00 -0.66
CA ILE A 66 0.45 -1.87 -1.60
C ILE A 66 1.44 -1.97 -2.77
N GLU A 67 2.61 -2.56 -2.56
CA GLU A 67 3.68 -2.62 -3.59
C GLU A 67 3.41 -3.66 -4.70
N VAL A 68 2.42 -4.55 -4.52
CA VAL A 68 2.11 -5.61 -5.50
C VAL A 68 1.30 -5.07 -6.69
N GLY A 69 0.41 -4.11 -6.46
CA GLY A 69 -0.45 -3.54 -7.51
C GLY A 69 0.32 -2.70 -8.53
N SER A 70 1.21 -1.81 -8.05
CA SER A 70 2.06 -0.98 -8.92
C SER A 70 3.05 -1.81 -9.73
N LEU A 71 3.54 -2.93 -9.18
CA LEU A 71 4.38 -3.89 -9.89
C LEU A 71 3.66 -4.49 -11.11
N GLY A 72 2.39 -4.89 -10.94
CA GLY A 72 1.58 -5.46 -12.01
C GLY A 72 1.29 -4.47 -13.13
N VAL A 73 0.96 -3.21 -12.80
CA VAL A 73 0.73 -2.16 -13.79
C VAL A 73 2.02 -1.83 -14.55
N ARG A 74 3.17 -1.80 -13.87
CA ARG A 74 4.47 -1.62 -14.55
C ARG A 74 4.71 -2.74 -15.54
N TRP A 75 4.59 -4.00 -15.12
CA TRP A 75 4.80 -5.14 -16.00
C TRP A 75 3.90 -5.09 -17.22
N PHE A 76 2.63 -4.71 -17.05
CA PHE A 76 1.69 -4.53 -18.15
C PHE A 76 2.22 -3.54 -19.21
N PHE A 77 2.65 -2.34 -18.80
CA PHE A 77 3.21 -1.35 -19.73
C PHE A 77 4.54 -1.79 -20.35
N THR A 78 5.41 -2.45 -19.59
CA THR A 78 6.67 -3.01 -20.09
C THR A 78 6.43 -4.07 -21.17
N TRP A 79 5.50 -5.00 -20.94
CA TRP A 79 5.15 -6.05 -21.90
C TRP A 79 4.52 -5.48 -23.17
N ILE A 80 3.56 -4.56 -23.05
CA ILE A 80 2.95 -3.89 -24.21
C ILE A 80 4.00 -3.17 -25.04
N TYR A 81 4.88 -2.41 -24.40
CA TYR A 81 5.96 -1.72 -25.08
C TYR A 81 6.91 -2.71 -25.76
N ALA A 82 7.32 -3.78 -25.08
CA ALA A 82 8.24 -4.77 -25.62
C ALA A 82 7.65 -5.45 -26.88
N PHE A 83 6.39 -5.92 -26.82
CA PHE A 83 5.73 -6.53 -27.97
C PHE A 83 5.54 -5.54 -29.12
N ALA A 84 5.14 -4.30 -28.83
CA ALA A 84 4.98 -3.27 -29.86
C ALA A 84 6.32 -2.91 -30.52
N ALA A 85 7.38 -2.70 -29.73
CA ALA A 85 8.70 -2.33 -30.23
C ALA A 85 9.31 -3.43 -31.10
N ILE A 86 9.26 -4.69 -30.64
CA ILE A 86 9.71 -5.86 -31.42
C ILE A 86 8.84 -6.05 -32.67
N GLY A 87 7.51 -5.91 -32.54
CA GLY A 87 6.59 -6.01 -33.66
C GLY A 87 6.89 -4.98 -34.76
N VAL A 88 7.15 -3.72 -34.37
CA VAL A 88 7.57 -2.67 -35.30
C VAL A 88 8.89 -3.02 -35.97
N MET A 89 9.88 -3.55 -35.25
CA MET A 89 11.14 -3.98 -35.86
C MET A 89 10.93 -5.09 -36.91
N LEU A 90 10.11 -6.10 -36.60
CA LEU A 90 9.85 -7.20 -37.51
C LEU A 90 9.07 -6.72 -38.75
N CYS A 91 7.98 -5.99 -38.56
CA CYS A 91 7.17 -5.43 -39.64
C CYS A 91 7.99 -4.51 -40.55
N ALA A 92 8.75 -3.60 -39.96
CA ALA A 92 9.51 -2.60 -40.69
C ALA A 92 10.67 -3.20 -41.48
N ASN A 93 11.34 -4.24 -40.96
CA ASN A 93 12.55 -4.79 -41.57
C ASN A 93 12.31 -6.04 -42.44
N ILE A 94 11.31 -6.87 -42.11
CA ILE A 94 11.05 -8.12 -42.83
C ILE A 94 9.92 -7.94 -43.85
N PHE A 95 8.82 -7.29 -43.46
CA PHE A 95 7.59 -7.30 -44.26
C PHE A 95 7.47 -6.11 -45.21
N PHE A 96 7.87 -4.92 -44.78
CA PHE A 96 7.57 -3.68 -45.51
C PHE A 96 8.79 -2.82 -45.88
N SER A 97 9.99 -3.18 -45.44
CA SER A 97 11.25 -2.45 -45.73
C SER A 97 11.12 -0.93 -45.53
N TRP A 98 10.62 -0.50 -44.37
CA TRP A 98 10.38 0.91 -44.07
C TRP A 98 11.69 1.70 -44.00
N PHE A 99 11.65 2.94 -44.49
CA PHE A 99 12.76 3.87 -44.37
C PHE A 99 13.00 4.28 -42.91
N PHE A 100 14.26 4.59 -42.60
CA PHE A 100 14.75 4.87 -41.25
C PHE A 100 13.91 5.89 -40.48
N VAL A 101 13.53 7.00 -41.12
CA VAL A 101 12.79 8.10 -40.45
C VAL A 101 11.46 7.61 -39.88
N LEU A 102 10.72 6.76 -40.60
CA LEU A 102 9.45 6.22 -40.13
C LEU A 102 9.65 5.30 -38.93
N GLN A 103 10.64 4.40 -39.00
CA GLN A 103 10.98 3.50 -37.89
C GLN A 103 11.38 4.31 -36.64
N PHE A 104 12.21 5.33 -36.82
CA PHE A 104 12.66 6.21 -35.75
C PHE A 104 11.51 6.95 -35.07
N VAL A 105 10.60 7.54 -35.83
CA VAL A 105 9.43 8.26 -35.30
C VAL A 105 8.55 7.32 -34.48
N ILE A 106 8.20 6.15 -35.02
CA ILE A 106 7.31 5.19 -34.35
C ILE A 106 7.97 4.68 -33.05
N GLN A 107 9.24 4.28 -33.09
CA GLN A 107 9.93 3.80 -31.89
C GLN A 107 10.06 4.90 -30.83
N THR A 108 10.30 6.15 -31.23
CA THR A 108 10.34 7.30 -30.31
C THR A 108 8.97 7.55 -29.69
N THR A 109 7.88 7.46 -30.46
CA THR A 109 6.51 7.56 -29.94
C THR A 109 6.20 6.44 -28.94
N LEU A 110 6.62 5.20 -29.22
CA LEU A 110 6.45 4.09 -28.28
C LEU A 110 7.21 4.32 -26.96
N ILE A 111 8.44 4.84 -27.03
CA ILE A 111 9.22 5.20 -25.83
C ILE A 111 8.50 6.29 -25.03
N PHE A 112 7.95 7.30 -25.72
CA PHE A 112 7.18 8.35 -25.06
C PHE A 112 5.94 7.79 -24.33
N LEU A 113 5.19 6.89 -24.97
CA LEU A 113 4.05 6.20 -24.34
C LEU A 113 4.47 5.34 -23.14
N LEU A 114 5.62 4.67 -23.22
CA LEU A 114 6.18 3.93 -22.08
C LEU A 114 6.46 4.88 -20.90
N ILE A 115 7.08 6.04 -21.15
CA ILE A 115 7.36 7.03 -20.09
C ILE A 115 6.05 7.51 -19.45
N LEU A 116 5.02 7.80 -20.24
CA LEU A 116 3.69 8.18 -19.71
C LEU A 116 3.08 7.05 -18.86
N GLY A 117 3.19 5.80 -19.31
CA GLY A 117 2.76 4.62 -18.54
C GLY A 117 3.49 4.51 -17.20
N MET A 118 4.80 4.76 -17.18
CA MET A 118 5.61 4.75 -15.95
C MET A 118 5.21 5.88 -14.99
N ILE A 119 4.88 7.07 -15.49
CA ILE A 119 4.35 8.18 -14.67
C ILE A 119 3.00 7.80 -14.05
N ALA A 120 2.14 7.12 -14.82
CA ALA A 120 0.86 6.63 -14.31
C ALA A 120 1.04 5.57 -13.21
N VAL A 121 2.04 4.68 -13.35
CA VAL A 121 2.41 3.70 -12.31
C VAL A 121 2.82 4.40 -11.01
N LEU A 122 3.66 5.43 -11.10
CA LEU A 122 4.09 6.21 -9.93
C LEU A 122 2.91 6.91 -9.25
N SER A 123 2.06 7.55 -10.05
CA SER A 123 0.87 8.26 -9.53
C SER A 123 -0.12 7.31 -8.85
N ALA A 124 -0.27 6.09 -9.36
CA ALA A 124 -1.09 5.04 -8.75
C ALA A 124 -0.47 4.52 -7.45
N ALA A 125 0.86 4.36 -7.39
CA ALA A 125 1.56 3.92 -6.20
C ALA A 125 1.38 4.92 -5.03
N ASP A 126 1.47 6.22 -5.31
CA ASP A 126 1.31 7.28 -4.31
C ASP A 126 -0.11 7.30 -3.72
N ARG A 127 -1.13 7.15 -4.58
CA ARG A 127 -2.56 7.12 -4.16
C ARG A 127 -2.91 5.93 -3.28
N VAL A 128 -2.26 4.78 -3.45
CA VAL A 128 -2.53 3.57 -2.64
C VAL A 128 -1.78 3.60 -1.31
N GLY A 129 -0.68 4.36 -1.19
CA GLY A 129 0.01 4.60 0.08
C GLY A 129 -0.80 5.42 1.10
N GLU A 130 -1.72 6.27 0.62
CA GLU A 130 -2.55 7.14 1.45
C GLU A 130 -3.73 6.41 2.12
N VAL A 131 -4.28 5.38 1.48
CA VAL A 131 -5.47 4.64 1.96
C VAL A 131 -5.23 3.93 3.30
N PRO A 132 -4.13 3.17 3.54
CA PRO A 132 -3.91 2.51 4.82
C PRO A 132 -3.47 3.46 5.93
N ILE A 133 -2.86 4.61 5.61
CA ILE A 133 -2.57 5.66 6.62
C ILE A 133 -3.89 6.30 7.07
N PHE A 134 -4.78 6.56 6.12
CA PHE A 134 -6.13 7.06 6.38
C PHE A 134 -6.95 6.04 7.18
N GLU A 135 -7.03 4.79 6.76
CA GLU A 135 -7.78 3.73 7.45
C GLU A 135 -7.24 3.43 8.86
N ASN A 136 -5.92 3.37 9.05
CA ASN A 136 -5.33 3.19 10.38
C ASN A 136 -5.61 4.38 11.31
N SER A 137 -5.66 5.60 10.78
CA SER A 137 -6.02 6.78 11.58
C SER A 137 -7.50 6.82 11.96
N ILE A 138 -8.40 6.26 11.14
CA ILE A 138 -9.85 6.22 11.37
C ILE A 138 -10.22 5.13 12.38
N GLY A 139 -9.48 4.01 12.42
CA GLY A 139 -9.68 2.94 13.39
C GLY A 139 -8.99 3.15 14.74
N ALA A 140 -8.04 4.09 14.85
CA ALA A 140 -7.19 4.26 16.02
C ALA A 140 -7.97 4.56 17.30
N GLY A 141 -8.93 5.50 17.26
CA GLY A 141 -9.69 5.88 18.45
C GLY A 141 -10.61 4.76 18.96
N ILE A 142 -11.28 4.03 18.08
CA ILE A 142 -12.05 2.83 18.47
C ILE A 142 -11.14 1.75 19.07
N SER A 143 -9.93 1.57 18.52
CA SER A 143 -8.96 0.62 19.07
C SER A 143 -8.54 1.02 20.49
N GLU A 144 -8.32 2.31 20.73
CA GLU A 144 -7.99 2.84 22.06
C GLU A 144 -9.15 2.63 23.04
N MET A 145 -10.39 2.94 22.64
CA MET A 145 -11.58 2.67 23.48
C MET A 145 -11.67 1.20 23.89
N LYS A 146 -11.43 0.26 22.96
CA LYS A 146 -11.43 -1.18 23.22
C LYS A 146 -10.30 -1.59 24.18
N GLN A 147 -9.12 -0.98 24.03
CA GLN A 147 -7.98 -1.23 24.91
C GLN A 147 -8.28 -0.79 26.34
N VAL A 148 -8.76 0.45 26.53
CA VAL A 148 -9.06 0.97 27.88
C VAL A 148 -10.20 0.17 28.53
N MET A 149 -11.24 -0.20 27.78
CA MET A 149 -12.31 -1.07 28.31
C MET A 149 -11.84 -2.46 28.69
N ASN A 150 -10.91 -3.06 27.94
CA ASN A 150 -10.31 -4.34 28.32
C ASN A 150 -9.49 -4.21 29.61
N ASN A 151 -8.73 -3.12 29.78
CA ASN A 151 -8.02 -2.86 31.04
C ASN A 151 -9.01 -2.75 32.20
N LEU A 152 -10.14 -2.07 32.00
CA LEU A 152 -11.17 -1.90 33.02
C LEU A 152 -11.84 -3.22 33.37
N LYS A 153 -12.12 -4.06 32.38
CA LYS A 153 -12.61 -5.44 32.56
C LYS A 153 -11.63 -6.30 33.36
N ILE A 154 -10.33 -6.20 33.07
CA ILE A 154 -9.29 -6.91 33.82
C ILE A 154 -9.29 -6.44 35.26
N GLN A 155 -9.26 -5.13 35.51
CA GLN A 155 -9.22 -4.57 36.86
C GLN A 155 -10.44 -4.99 37.69
N ILE A 156 -11.66 -4.91 37.17
CA ILE A 156 -12.85 -5.33 37.92
C ILE A 156 -12.88 -6.82 38.23
N SER A 157 -12.25 -7.67 37.39
CA SER A 157 -12.19 -9.12 37.66
C SER A 157 -11.23 -9.47 38.80
N THR A 158 -10.33 -8.56 39.15
CA THR A 158 -9.41 -8.71 40.30
C THR A 158 -9.97 -8.17 41.62
N LEU A 159 -11.14 -7.51 41.59
CA LEU A 159 -11.74 -6.87 42.77
C LEU A 159 -12.90 -7.72 43.33
N PRO A 160 -12.81 -8.27 44.55
CA PRO A 160 -13.77 -9.25 45.08
C PRO A 160 -15.11 -8.66 45.58
N ASP A 161 -15.25 -7.33 45.67
CA ASP A 161 -16.36 -6.64 46.38
C ASP A 161 -17.18 -5.68 45.49
N LEU A 162 -17.19 -5.87 44.16
CA LEU A 162 -17.96 -5.00 43.25
C LEU A 162 -19.42 -5.48 43.09
N PRO A 163 -20.41 -4.56 43.01
CA PRO A 163 -21.79 -4.94 42.73
C PRO A 163 -21.93 -5.59 41.36
N GLU A 164 -22.72 -6.66 41.29
CA GLU A 164 -22.94 -7.44 40.06
C GLU A 164 -23.49 -6.58 38.91
N ASN A 165 -24.36 -5.61 39.21
CA ASN A 165 -24.90 -4.67 38.22
C ASN A 165 -23.79 -3.83 37.55
N LEU A 166 -22.84 -3.31 38.34
CA LEU A 166 -21.72 -2.52 37.82
C LEU A 166 -20.86 -3.36 36.87
N VAL A 167 -20.51 -4.57 37.31
CA VAL A 167 -19.73 -5.53 36.52
C VAL A 167 -20.45 -5.87 35.21
N HIS A 168 -21.75 -6.13 35.27
CA HIS A 168 -22.56 -6.43 34.10
C HIS A 168 -22.56 -5.28 33.08
N ARG A 169 -22.75 -4.04 33.53
CA ARG A 169 -22.78 -2.85 32.66
C ARG A 169 -21.44 -2.59 31.98
N ILE A 170 -20.34 -2.69 32.71
CA ILE A 170 -18.98 -2.57 32.15
C ILE A 170 -18.74 -3.63 31.07
N ASN A 171 -19.07 -4.88 31.37
CA ASN A 171 -18.91 -5.98 30.40
C ASN A 171 -19.78 -5.77 29.17
N SER A 172 -21.03 -5.35 29.36
CA SER A 172 -21.96 -5.04 28.26
C SER A 172 -21.42 -3.91 27.39
N LEU A 173 -20.90 -2.84 28.00
CA LEU A 173 -20.31 -1.72 27.28
C LEU A 173 -19.09 -2.15 26.45
N ASN A 174 -18.21 -2.99 27.01
CA ASN A 174 -17.04 -3.51 26.29
C ASN A 174 -17.43 -4.38 25.08
N GLU A 175 -18.42 -5.26 25.24
CA GLU A 175 -18.95 -6.04 24.13
C GLU A 175 -19.62 -5.16 23.08
N ASN A 176 -20.33 -4.12 23.51
CA ASN A 176 -21.03 -3.17 22.65
C ASN A 176 -20.09 -2.34 21.76
N LEU A 177 -18.83 -2.13 22.17
CA LEU A 177 -17.80 -1.47 21.33
C LEU A 177 -17.47 -2.24 20.06
N ARG A 178 -17.81 -3.53 19.96
CA ARG A 178 -17.64 -4.32 18.73
C ARG A 178 -18.55 -3.84 17.59
N TYR A 179 -19.63 -3.15 17.91
CA TYR A 179 -20.64 -2.71 16.95
C TYR A 179 -20.50 -1.24 16.53
N ILE A 180 -19.37 -0.58 16.83
CA ILE A 180 -19.09 0.78 16.36
C ILE A 180 -18.37 0.70 15.01
N SER A 181 -18.92 1.40 14.01
CA SER A 181 -18.27 1.59 12.72
C SER A 181 -17.20 2.69 12.81
N PRO A 182 -16.05 2.50 12.14
CA PRO A 182 -15.05 3.56 11.99
C PRO A 182 -15.69 4.81 11.36
N ALA A 183 -15.37 6.00 11.87
CA ALA A 183 -15.88 7.27 11.34
C ALA A 183 -14.75 8.30 11.35
N ASN A 184 -14.66 9.09 10.27
CA ASN A 184 -13.58 10.05 10.07
C ASN A 184 -14.05 11.50 10.22
N THR A 185 -14.83 11.78 11.25
CA THR A 185 -15.26 13.14 11.57
C THR A 185 -14.50 13.66 12.80
N ILE A 186 -14.34 14.98 12.89
CA ILE A 186 -13.74 15.61 14.08
C ILE A 186 -14.58 15.26 15.32
N GLU A 187 -15.91 15.29 15.17
CA GLU A 187 -16.88 14.91 16.20
C GLU A 187 -16.63 13.48 16.71
N ALA A 188 -16.44 12.50 15.81
CA ALA A 188 -16.16 11.11 16.22
C ALA A 188 -14.90 11.04 17.10
N ARG A 189 -13.82 11.73 16.71
CA ARG A 189 -12.55 11.73 17.44
C ARG A 189 -12.66 12.40 18.81
N GLU A 190 -13.42 13.47 18.93
CA GLU A 190 -13.67 14.15 20.20
C GLU A 190 -14.44 13.24 21.17
N ILE A 191 -15.49 12.57 20.69
CA ILE A 191 -16.26 11.62 21.50
C ILE A 191 -15.39 10.43 21.93
N GLU A 192 -14.60 9.87 21.03
CA GLU A 192 -13.66 8.77 21.32
C GLU A 192 -12.64 9.17 22.40
N LYS A 193 -12.06 10.38 22.29
CA LYS A 193 -11.11 10.91 23.29
C LYS A 193 -11.76 11.10 24.66
N LEU A 194 -12.96 11.70 24.70
CA LEU A 194 -13.70 11.90 25.95
C LEU A 194 -14.06 10.56 26.60
N PHE A 195 -14.43 9.55 25.79
CA PHE A 195 -14.71 8.21 26.29
C PHE A 195 -13.47 7.60 26.95
N CYS A 196 -12.31 7.66 26.27
CA CYS A 196 -11.05 7.15 26.82
C CYS A 196 -10.65 7.88 28.12
N GLN A 197 -10.89 9.18 28.21
CA GLN A 197 -10.64 9.95 29.43
C GLN A 197 -11.51 9.46 30.59
N GLU A 198 -12.83 9.39 30.40
CA GLU A 198 -13.75 8.93 31.45
C GLU A 198 -13.48 7.47 31.87
N ALA A 199 -13.07 6.61 30.94
CA ALA A 199 -12.69 5.23 31.22
C ALA A 199 -11.38 5.15 32.03
N ASN A 200 -10.37 5.96 31.70
CA ASN A 200 -9.12 6.03 32.45
C ASN A 200 -9.32 6.64 33.85
N ASP A 201 -10.14 7.68 33.97
CA ASP A 201 -10.48 8.26 35.27
C ASP A 201 -11.18 7.21 36.16
N MET A 202 -12.08 6.41 35.58
CA MET A 202 -12.71 5.29 36.26
C MET A 202 -11.70 4.23 36.72
N LEU A 203 -10.69 3.87 35.89
CA LEU A 203 -9.62 2.93 36.28
C LEU A 203 -8.88 3.37 37.56
N ILE A 204 -8.69 4.69 37.73
CA ILE A 204 -7.98 5.24 38.89
C ILE A 204 -8.79 5.06 40.17
N VAL A 205 -10.10 5.32 40.12
CA VAL A 205 -10.96 5.37 41.31
C VAL A 205 -11.62 4.03 41.66
N ILE A 206 -11.69 3.08 40.71
CA ILE A 206 -12.47 1.83 40.85
C ILE A 206 -11.92 0.88 41.93
N SER A 207 -10.63 0.93 42.21
CA SER A 207 -9.99 0.16 43.29
C SER A 207 -10.56 0.50 44.67
N ASP A 208 -10.96 1.75 44.87
CA ASP A 208 -11.54 2.27 46.12
C ASP A 208 -13.07 2.43 46.01
N TYR A 209 -13.75 1.44 45.40
CA TYR A 209 -15.19 1.50 45.08
C TYR A 209 -16.05 1.98 46.26
N LYS A 210 -15.78 1.49 47.48
CA LYS A 210 -16.55 1.82 48.69
C LYS A 210 -16.59 3.32 48.99
N TYR A 211 -15.55 4.07 48.61
CA TYR A 211 -15.45 5.51 48.84
C TYR A 211 -15.86 6.35 47.62
N ASN A 212 -15.84 5.75 46.43
CA ASN A 212 -16.03 6.45 45.15
C ASN A 212 -17.29 6.01 44.38
N THR A 213 -18.25 5.35 45.04
CA THR A 213 -19.46 4.79 44.42
C THR A 213 -20.19 5.74 43.47
N THR A 214 -20.50 6.96 43.93
CA THR A 214 -21.19 7.97 43.11
C THR A 214 -20.36 8.43 41.92
N THR A 215 -19.05 8.59 42.11
CA THR A 215 -18.11 9.03 41.07
C THR A 215 -17.98 7.98 39.97
N ILE A 216 -17.81 6.72 40.36
CA ILE A 216 -17.72 5.56 39.46
C ILE A 216 -19.01 5.41 38.65
N GLU A 217 -20.16 5.54 39.30
CA GLU A 217 -21.47 5.47 38.65
C GLU A 217 -21.65 6.60 37.62
N ASN A 218 -21.15 7.81 37.92
CA ASN A 218 -21.20 8.94 36.99
C ASN A 218 -20.28 8.73 35.78
N HIS A 219 -19.05 8.23 35.98
CA HIS A 219 -18.15 7.89 34.87
C HIS A 219 -18.79 6.85 33.96
N LEU A 220 -19.36 5.79 34.51
CA LEU A 220 -20.00 4.73 33.72
C LEU A 220 -21.18 5.26 32.90
N LYS A 221 -22.05 6.09 33.50
CA LYS A 221 -23.17 6.72 32.77
C LYS A 221 -22.70 7.62 31.63
N LYS A 222 -21.64 8.40 31.86
CA LYS A 222 -21.06 9.25 30.82
C LYS A 222 -20.46 8.41 29.69
N MET A 223 -19.74 7.34 30.01
CA MET A 223 -19.20 6.42 29.01
C MET A 223 -20.31 5.77 28.18
N GLU A 224 -21.41 5.34 28.81
CA GLU A 224 -22.59 4.81 28.11
C GLU A 224 -23.21 5.85 27.16
N LEU A 225 -23.31 7.12 27.59
CA LEU A 225 -23.82 8.20 26.75
C LEU A 225 -22.89 8.52 25.58
N LEU A 226 -21.58 8.62 25.83
CA LEU A 226 -20.57 8.84 24.79
C LEU A 226 -20.55 7.69 23.78
N TYR A 227 -20.74 6.45 24.23
CA TYR A 227 -20.92 5.29 23.35
C TYR A 227 -22.13 5.46 22.41
N GLN A 228 -23.30 5.84 22.94
CA GLN A 228 -24.50 6.03 22.12
C GLN A 228 -24.32 7.17 21.11
N ASN A 229 -23.74 8.28 21.54
CA ASN A 229 -23.42 9.40 20.66
C ASN A 229 -22.47 8.95 19.55
N ARG A 230 -21.40 8.24 19.89
CA ARG A 230 -20.43 7.75 18.90
C ARG A 230 -21.06 6.79 17.90
N LYS A 231 -21.99 5.93 18.36
CA LYS A 231 -22.72 4.99 17.51
C LYS A 231 -23.63 5.68 16.49
N SER A 232 -24.15 6.86 16.82
CA SER A 232 -24.98 7.66 15.91
C SER A 232 -24.19 8.45 14.86
N VAL A 233 -22.87 8.57 15.02
CA VAL A 233 -21.99 9.25 14.06
C VAL A 233 -21.54 8.28 12.97
N TYR A 234 -21.98 8.54 11.75
CA TYR A 234 -21.60 7.77 10.56
C TYR A 234 -20.54 8.52 9.74
N SER A 235 -19.69 7.78 9.03
CA SER A 235 -18.87 8.34 7.96
C SER A 235 -19.79 8.81 6.82
N ILE A 236 -19.75 10.10 6.49
CA ILE A 236 -20.35 10.66 5.27
C ILE A 236 -19.51 10.25 4.06
#